data_AF-A0A317Z652-F1
#
_entry.id   AF-A0A317Z652-F1
#
_cell.length_a   1.000
_cell.length_b   1.000
_cell.length_c   1.000
_cell.angle_alpha   90.00
_cell.angle_beta   90.00
_cell.angle_gamma   90.00
#
_symmetry.space_group_name_H-M   'P 1'
#
loop_
_entity.id
_entity.type
_entity.pdbx_description
1 polymer ?
#
loop_
_entity_poly.entity_id
_entity_poly.type
_entity_poly.pdbx_seq_one_letter_code
_entity_poly.pdbx_strand_id
1 'polypeptide(L)'
;QYEVGQMIDSEKRAILDVLTEAFSFQQLRQIFTQNEDMKRQGYRHMYHYILTKQCRRQHLLNYFGMTKETTDACCDQCEALSPVYEKNKKKVKRKLTYIEKLENLFH
;
A
#
# COMPACT_ATOMS: atom_id res chain seq x y z
N GLN A 1 33.46 -14.42 -11.70
CA GLN A 1 32.99 -13.85 -12.98
C GLN A 1 31.48 -13.74 -12.89
N TYR A 2 30.94 -12.52 -12.98
CA TYR A 2 29.50 -12.24 -12.98
C TYR A 2 28.95 -12.60 -14.37
N GLU A 3 28.57 -13.86 -14.56
CA GLU A 3 27.99 -14.29 -15.83
C GLU A 3 26.56 -13.76 -15.99
N VAL A 4 26.36 -13.06 -17.11
CA VAL A 4 25.14 -12.38 -17.60
C VAL A 4 24.86 -11.00 -16.98
N GLY A 5 25.90 -10.14 -17.00
CA GLY A 5 25.79 -8.70 -16.82
C GLY A 5 25.27 -7.96 -18.05
N GLN A 6 23.95 -7.97 -18.26
CA GLN A 6 23.29 -6.90 -19.01
C GLN A 6 22.42 -6.06 -18.06
N MET A 7 22.84 -4.80 -17.88
CA MET A 7 22.11 -3.65 -17.35
C MET A 7 21.64 -3.70 -15.88
N ILE A 8 22.52 -4.10 -14.95
CA ILE A 8 22.38 -3.56 -13.59
C ILE A 8 22.75 -2.08 -13.66
N ASP A 9 21.76 -1.21 -13.50
CA ASP A 9 21.94 0.24 -13.40
C ASP A 9 22.99 0.60 -12.32
N SER A 10 23.66 1.74 -12.52
CA SER A 10 24.69 2.25 -11.62
C SER A 10 24.26 2.35 -10.16
N GLU A 11 23.00 2.71 -9.88
CA GLU A 11 22.46 2.80 -8.52
C GLU A 11 22.44 1.41 -7.86
N LYS A 12 21.94 0.41 -8.59
CA LYS A 12 21.86 -0.97 -8.10
C LYS A 12 23.25 -1.58 -7.87
N ARG A 13 24.26 -1.19 -8.66
CA ARG A 13 25.65 -1.61 -8.41
C ARG A 13 26.20 -1.01 -7.12
N ALA A 14 26.02 0.30 -6.92
CA ALA A 14 26.46 0.97 -5.70
C ALA A 14 25.81 0.34 -4.44
N ILE A 15 24.52 -0.01 -4.53
CA ILE A 15 23.82 -0.73 -3.45
C ILE A 15 24.45 -2.11 -3.21
N LEU A 16 24.72 -2.88 -4.26
CA LEU A 16 25.34 -4.20 -4.12
C LEU A 16 26.74 -4.12 -3.54
N ASP A 17 27.55 -3.14 -3.94
CA ASP A 17 28.90 -2.94 -3.42
C ASP A 17 28.86 -2.74 -1.90
N VAL A 18 28.04 -1.80 -1.41
CA VAL A 18 27.84 -1.56 0.04
C VAL A 18 27.33 -2.81 0.75
N LEU A 19 26.37 -3.51 0.17
CA LEU A 19 25.80 -4.71 0.78
C LEU A 19 26.81 -5.86 0.87
N THR A 20 27.73 -5.98 -0.09
CA THR A 20 28.78 -7.01 -0.07
C THR A 20 29.88 -6.77 0.97
N GLU A 21 29.98 -5.55 1.53
CA GLU A 21 30.85 -5.27 2.67
C GLU A 21 30.37 -5.95 3.96
N ALA A 22 29.04 -6.14 4.10
CA ALA A 22 28.42 -6.67 5.32
C ALA A 22 27.90 -8.11 5.17
N PHE A 23 27.61 -8.56 3.95
CA PHE A 23 26.97 -9.85 3.70
C PHE A 23 27.69 -10.65 2.61
N SER A 24 27.80 -11.96 2.83
CA SER A 24 28.24 -12.87 1.77
C SER A 24 27.23 -12.92 0.62
N PHE A 25 27.71 -13.26 -0.57
CA PHE A 25 26.84 -13.43 -1.75
C PHE A 25 25.67 -14.40 -1.49
N GLN A 26 25.90 -15.49 -0.74
CA GLN A 26 24.84 -16.44 -0.41
C GLN A 26 23.77 -15.82 0.50
N GLN A 27 24.17 -15.01 1.49
CA GLN A 27 23.23 -14.29 2.35
C GLN A 27 22.43 -13.26 1.56
N LEU A 28 23.07 -12.50 0.67
CA LEU A 28 22.37 -11.53 -0.19
C LEU A 28 21.34 -12.21 -1.09
N ARG A 29 21.70 -13.35 -1.68
CA ARG A 29 20.75 -14.14 -2.48
C ARG A 29 19.55 -14.59 -1.66
N GLN A 30 19.77 -15.07 -0.43
CA GLN A 30 18.69 -15.46 0.47
C GLN A 30 17.81 -14.27 0.85
N ILE A 31 18.39 -13.13 1.22
CA ILE A 31 17.67 -11.91 1.58
C ILE A 31 16.79 -11.45 0.41
N PHE A 32 17.34 -11.37 -0.81
CA PHE A 32 16.58 -10.94 -1.97
C PHE A 32 15.46 -11.93 -2.32
N THR A 33 15.72 -13.23 -2.24
CA THR A 33 14.70 -14.26 -2.49
C THR A 33 13.55 -14.13 -1.48
N GLN A 34 13.85 -14.01 -0.19
CA GLN A 34 12.84 -13.82 0.86
C GLN A 34 12.04 -12.52 0.65
N ASN A 35 12.72 -11.43 0.28
CA ASN A 35 12.06 -10.15 0.02
C ASN A 35 11.13 -10.23 -1.19
N GLU A 36 11.56 -10.89 -2.26
CA GLU A 36 10.75 -11.14 -3.45
C GLU A 36 9.51 -11.98 -3.12
N ASP A 37 9.68 -13.05 -2.35
CA ASP A 37 8.57 -13.89 -1.91
C ASP A 37 7.55 -13.12 -1.06
N MET A 38 8.02 -12.27 -0.13
CA MET A 38 7.14 -11.40 0.65
C MET A 38 6.38 -10.41 -0.24
N LYS A 39 7.06 -9.78 -1.20
CA LYS A 39 6.42 -8.87 -2.17
C LYS A 39 5.39 -9.59 -3.02
N ARG A 40 5.69 -10.80 -3.49
CA ARG A 40 4.79 -11.64 -4.28
C ARG A 40 3.56 -12.07 -3.48
N GLN A 41 3.73 -12.42 -2.21
CA GLN A 41 2.62 -12.72 -1.30
C GLN A 41 1.74 -11.48 -1.08
N GLY A 42 2.34 -10.33 -0.76
CA GLY A 42 1.62 -9.06 -0.61
C GLY A 42 0.84 -8.67 -1.86
N TYR A 43 1.45 -8.83 -3.05
CA TYR A 43 0.78 -8.62 -4.33
C TYR A 43 -0.44 -9.52 -4.50
N ARG A 44 -0.33 -10.82 -4.18
CA ARG A 44 -1.47 -11.75 -4.22
C ARG A 44 -2.59 -11.33 -3.28
N HIS A 45 -2.28 -10.91 -2.06
CA HIS A 45 -3.29 -10.41 -1.12
C HIS A 45 -4.00 -9.17 -1.68
N MET A 46 -3.26 -8.25 -2.29
CA MET A 46 -3.84 -7.05 -2.91
C MET A 46 -4.71 -7.42 -4.12
N TYR A 47 -4.26 -8.35 -4.94
CA TYR A 47 -5.03 -8.84 -6.09
C TYR A 47 -6.38 -9.45 -5.67
N HIS A 48 -6.37 -10.29 -4.63
CA HIS A 48 -7.60 -10.81 -4.04
C HIS A 48 -8.48 -9.73 -3.42
N TYR A 49 -7.87 -8.75 -2.72
CA TYR A 49 -8.60 -7.63 -2.15
C TYR A 49 -9.33 -6.81 -3.21
N ILE A 50 -8.71 -6.56 -4.36
CA ILE A 50 -9.33 -5.81 -5.46
C ILE A 50 -10.55 -6.56 -6.01
N LEU A 51 -10.39 -7.87 -6.26
CA LEU A 51 -11.39 -8.72 -6.92
C LEU A 51 -12.44 -9.32 -5.98
N THR A 52 -12.33 -9.10 -4.67
CA THR A 52 -13.25 -9.69 -3.71
C THR A 52 -14.68 -9.19 -3.92
N LYS A 53 -15.63 -10.13 -3.85
CA LYS A 53 -17.07 -9.86 -3.79
C LYS A 53 -17.60 -9.88 -2.34
N GLN A 54 -16.71 -10.11 -1.38
CA GLN A 54 -17.03 -10.10 0.04
C GLN A 54 -16.75 -8.72 0.63
N CYS A 55 -17.16 -8.51 1.89
CA CYS A 55 -16.84 -7.30 2.63
C CYS A 55 -15.32 -7.01 2.62
N ARG A 56 -14.93 -5.87 2.05
CA ARG A 56 -13.53 -5.42 2.00
C ARG A 56 -12.92 -5.22 3.38
N ARG A 57 -13.72 -4.73 4.34
CA ARG A 57 -13.28 -4.54 5.72
C ARG A 57 -12.90 -5.86 6.37
N GLN A 58 -13.73 -6.90 6.19
CA GLN A 58 -13.43 -8.23 6.71
C GLN A 58 -12.14 -8.79 6.10
N HIS A 59 -11.95 -8.62 4.79
CA HIS A 59 -10.72 -9.06 4.12
C HIS A 59 -9.46 -8.39 4.71
N LEU A 60 -9.50 -7.09 4.98
CA LEU A 60 -8.38 -6.37 5.61
C LEU A 60 -8.14 -6.84 7.05
N LEU A 61 -9.21 -6.99 7.84
CA LEU A 61 -9.10 -7.47 9.22
C LEU A 61 -8.46 -8.86 9.27
N ASN A 62 -8.88 -9.78 8.39
CA ASN A 62 -8.28 -11.11 8.28
C ASN A 62 -6.80 -11.04 7.91
N TYR A 63 -6.42 -10.17 6.96
CA TYR A 63 -5.02 -9.99 6.57
C TYR A 63 -4.13 -9.53 7.73
N PHE A 64 -4.63 -8.67 8.62
CA PHE A 64 -3.91 -8.21 9.81
C PHE A 64 -4.10 -9.09 11.06
N GLY A 65 -4.76 -10.24 10.94
CA GLY A 65 -5.04 -11.12 12.08
C GLY A 65 -5.97 -10.49 13.14
N MET A 66 -6.79 -9.52 12.74
CA MET A 66 -7.72 -8.83 13.63
C MET A 66 -9.08 -9.51 13.59
N THR A 67 -9.57 -9.95 14.75
CA THR A 67 -10.92 -10.49 14.91
C THR A 67 -11.85 -9.40 15.44
N LYS A 68 -12.56 -8.73 14.54
CA LYS A 68 -13.68 -7.84 14.90
C LYS A 68 -14.90 -8.25 14.12
N GLU A 69 -16.05 -8.24 14.77
CA GLU A 69 -17.32 -8.37 14.06
C GLU A 69 -17.46 -7.21 13.08
N THR A 70 -17.72 -7.55 11.83
CA THR A 70 -18.03 -6.58 10.79
C THR A 70 -19.54 -6.45 10.67
N THR A 71 -19.99 -5.30 10.20
CA THR A 71 -21.40 -5.04 9.90
C THR A 71 -21.60 -5.09 8.39
N ASP A 72 -22.83 -5.40 7.96
CA ASP A 72 -23.21 -5.49 6.54
C ASP A 72 -23.39 -4.11 5.87
N ALA A 73 -22.74 -3.07 6.40
CA ALA A 73 -22.89 -1.67 6.00
C ALA A 73 -21.58 -0.88 6.14
N CYS A 74 -20.43 -1.47 5.81
CA CYS A 74 -19.13 -0.86 6.10
C CYS A 74 -18.19 -0.64 4.90
N CYS A 75 -18.52 -1.14 3.71
CA CYS A 75 -17.75 -0.90 2.48
C CYS A 75 -18.64 -0.98 1.23
N ASP A 76 -18.08 -0.66 0.06
CA ASP A 76 -18.73 -0.69 -1.25
C ASP A 76 -19.33 -2.05 -1.65
N GLN A 77 -18.80 -3.15 -1.09
CA GLN A 77 -19.30 -4.51 -1.35
C GLN A 77 -20.41 -4.96 -0.38
N CYS A 78 -20.85 -4.07 0.52
CA CYS A 78 -21.93 -4.34 1.46
C CYS A 78 -23.27 -3.81 0.91
N GLU A 79 -24.36 -4.55 1.12
CA GLU A 79 -25.68 -4.26 0.54
C GLU A 79 -26.39 -3.04 1.17
N ALA A 80 -26.04 -2.66 2.40
CA ALA A 80 -26.78 -1.68 3.19
C ALA A 80 -25.98 -0.42 3.55
N LEU A 81 -25.26 0.18 2.59
CA LEU A 81 -24.62 1.48 2.83
C LEU A 81 -25.67 2.61 2.89
N SER A 82 -26.10 2.97 4.10
CA SER A 82 -26.87 4.20 4.30
C SER A 82 -25.96 5.42 4.10
N PRO A 83 -26.31 6.39 3.24
CA PRO A 83 -25.54 7.61 3.10
C PRO A 83 -25.49 8.35 4.45
N VAL A 84 -24.28 8.65 4.91
CA VAL A 84 -24.07 9.45 6.12
C VAL A 84 -24.35 10.91 5.78
N TYR A 85 -25.56 11.38 6.09
CA TYR A 85 -25.91 12.79 5.97
C TYR A 85 -25.56 13.53 7.27
N GLU A 86 -24.26 13.74 7.50
CA GLU A 86 -23.81 14.62 8.57
C GLU A 86 -23.59 16.03 8.01
N LYS A 87 -24.46 16.98 8.40
CA LYS A 87 -24.24 18.39 8.08
C LYS A 87 -22.93 18.83 8.72
N ASN A 88 -22.07 19.48 7.93
CA ASN A 88 -20.84 20.07 8.45
C ASN A 88 -21.20 21.09 9.55
N LYS A 89 -20.91 20.74 10.81
CA LYS A 89 -21.19 21.58 11.98
C LYS A 89 -20.40 22.89 11.94
N LYS A 90 -19.26 22.90 11.24
CA LYS A 90 -18.50 24.12 10.98
C LYS A 90 -19.23 24.91 9.89
N LYS A 91 -19.90 25.98 10.31
CA LYS A 91 -20.43 26.98 9.39
C LYS A 91 -19.28 27.49 8.52
N VAL A 92 -19.33 27.18 7.22
CA VAL A 92 -18.40 27.72 6.24
C VAL A 92 -18.67 29.23 6.16
N LYS A 93 -17.89 30.03 6.90
CA LYS A 93 -18.06 31.50 6.96
C LYS A 93 -17.80 32.15 5.59
N ARG A 94 -16.89 31.56 4.81
CA ARG A 94 -16.52 31.98 3.45
C ARG A 94 -16.16 30.75 2.62
N LYS A 95 -16.74 30.62 1.42
CA LYS A 95 -16.29 29.62 0.44
C LYS A 95 -15.04 30.18 -0.25
N LEU A 96 -13.90 29.52 -0.08
CA LEU A 96 -12.69 29.82 -0.86
C LEU A 96 -12.91 29.36 -2.31
N THR A 97 -12.57 30.22 -3.25
CA THR A 97 -12.44 29.91 -4.67
C THR A 97 -11.30 28.93 -4.91
N TYR A 98 -11.25 28.35 -6.10
CA TYR A 98 -10.20 27.39 -6.46
C TYR A 98 -8.80 28.00 -6.36
N ILE A 99 -8.61 29.25 -6.81
CA ILE A 99 -7.32 29.97 -6.75
C ILE A 99 -6.88 30.17 -5.31
N GLU A 100 -7.77 30.67 -4.45
CA GLU A 100 -7.44 30.90 -3.03
C GLU A 100 -7.10 29.61 -2.28
N LYS A 101 -7.67 28.46 -2.69
CA LYS A 101 -7.28 27.17 -2.12
C LYS A 101 -5.88 26.75 -2.52
N LEU A 102 -5.48 26.99 -3.77
CA LEU A 102 -4.14 26.70 -4.24
C LEU A 102 -3.11 27.57 -3.51
N GLU A 103 -3.38 28.87 -3.35
CA GLU A 103 -2.51 29.77 -2.60
C GLU A 103 -2.32 29.31 -1.15
N ASN A 104 -3.38 28.91 -0.44
CA ASN A 104 -3.28 28.40 0.94
C ASN A 104 -2.57 27.04 1.07
N LEU A 105 -2.43 26.27 -0.01
CA LEU A 105 -1.79 24.94 0.02
C LEU A 105 -0.31 24.99 -0.33
N PHE A 106 0.11 26.01 -1.09
CA PHE A 106 1.46 26.09 -1.65
C PHE A 106 2.25 27.35 -1.21
N HIS A 107 1.67 28.18 -0.35
CA HIS A 107 2.35 29.26 0.38
C HIS A 107 2.22 29.05 1.88
#